data_AF-A0A0S6XSQ0-F1
#
_entry.id   AF-A0A0S6XSQ0-F1
#
_cell.length_a   1.000
_cell.length_b   1.000
_cell.length_c   1.000
_cell.angle_alpha   90.00
_cell.angle_beta   90.00
_cell.angle_gamma   90.00
#
_symmetry.space_group_name_H-M   'P 1'
#
loop_
_entity.id
_entity.type
_entity.pdbx_description
1 polymer ?
#
loop_
_entity_poly.entity_id
_entity_poly.type
_entity_poly.pdbx_seq_one_letter_code
_entity_poly.pdbx_strand_id
1 'polypeptide(L)'
;MAKGAKDPKSKATTAAPSTPPPTPTTKIGPINNQYEMLLKLHAPHQFTFVDSVMLEEGVHAGHMALVLRPARPFQFMRLPEETKRDILRLALAPEGYLAGKILVATKNNVVASKNYAEGKKDRLGFMRVSKTVNQAAQSLVDDSNGRQLYLLSRPLLYGNHFKFDDTTTLMNFLSVRSLEVKAIFTNIEIATYKKSSSLAALQTLADCTNLRRVHISTGVNLNATPEKAAKAFLQDAGHFLRSMSNARGGVDAGVNVLRFGRSQRCFGVKESDGEIRAWNDEERDRFADLLKADLFK
;
A
#
# COMPACT_ATOMS: atom_id res chain seq x y z
N MET A 1 -45.50 65.26 -23.53
CA MET A 1 -45.14 65.13 -22.09
C MET A 1 -44.87 63.66 -21.78
N ALA A 2 -43.88 63.42 -20.93
CA ALA A 2 -43.06 62.21 -20.82
C ALA A 2 -43.69 60.97 -20.15
N LYS A 3 -43.10 59.80 -20.43
CA LYS A 3 -42.75 58.64 -19.55
C LYS A 3 -42.57 57.42 -20.46
N GLY A 4 -41.56 56.55 -20.37
CA GLY A 4 -40.55 56.28 -19.36
C GLY A 4 -40.18 54.80 -19.53
N ALA A 5 -38.99 54.52 -20.05
CA ALA A 5 -38.49 53.17 -20.30
C ALA A 5 -38.29 52.40 -18.98
N LYS A 6 -38.63 51.12 -18.96
CA LYS A 6 -38.50 50.23 -17.80
C LYS A 6 -37.58 49.07 -18.17
N ASP A 7 -36.35 49.13 -17.66
CA ASP A 7 -35.33 48.08 -17.79
C ASP A 7 -35.71 46.80 -17.02
N PRO A 8 -35.18 45.63 -17.47
CA PRO A 8 -35.42 44.35 -16.83
C PRO A 8 -34.60 44.19 -15.55
N LYS A 9 -35.27 43.80 -14.46
CA LYS A 9 -34.67 43.48 -13.15
C LYS A 9 -33.65 42.33 -13.28
N SER A 10 -32.41 42.60 -12.89
CA SER A 10 -31.39 41.57 -12.64
C SER A 10 -31.80 40.70 -11.43
N LYS A 11 -31.70 39.38 -11.59
CA LYS A 11 -31.82 38.42 -10.49
C LYS A 11 -30.58 38.54 -9.61
N ALA A 12 -30.78 38.96 -8.36
CA ALA A 12 -29.76 38.91 -7.32
C ALA A 12 -29.46 37.44 -6.97
N THR A 13 -28.21 37.04 -7.15
CA THR A 13 -27.63 35.79 -6.66
C THR A 13 -27.61 35.83 -5.14
N THR A 14 -28.48 35.06 -4.50
CA THR A 14 -28.47 34.81 -3.04
C THR A 14 -27.13 34.20 -2.63
N ALA A 15 -26.39 34.94 -1.80
CA ALA A 15 -25.15 34.50 -1.17
C ALA A 15 -25.41 33.31 -0.24
N ALA A 16 -24.48 32.35 -0.26
CA ALA A 16 -24.48 31.19 0.62
C ALA A 16 -24.42 31.60 2.11
N PRO A 17 -25.02 30.81 3.03
CA PRO A 17 -25.00 31.11 4.45
C PRO A 17 -23.58 31.10 5.00
N SER A 18 -23.21 32.17 5.71
CA SER A 18 -21.92 32.34 6.36
C SER A 18 -21.71 31.29 7.45
N THR A 19 -20.73 30.42 7.28
CA THR A 19 -20.27 29.46 8.30
C THR A 19 -19.74 30.19 9.54
N PRO A 20 -19.99 29.69 10.76
CA PRO A 20 -19.48 30.29 11.98
C PRO A 20 -17.95 30.28 12.01
N PRO A 21 -17.31 31.34 12.55
CA PRO A 21 -15.86 31.44 12.66
C PRO A 21 -15.29 30.38 13.62
N PRO A 22 -14.02 29.99 13.45
CA PRO A 22 -13.35 29.04 14.34
C PRO A 22 -13.32 29.55 15.79
N THR A 23 -13.57 28.66 16.74
CA THR A 23 -13.56 29.00 18.17
C THR A 23 -12.13 28.87 18.70
N PRO A 24 -11.52 29.93 19.25
CA PRO A 24 -10.21 29.86 19.87
C PRO A 24 -10.33 29.26 21.27
N THR A 25 -9.37 28.41 21.65
CA THR A 25 -9.14 28.03 23.05
C THR A 25 -7.72 28.41 23.43
N THR A 26 -7.57 29.17 24.51
CA THR A 26 -6.29 29.72 24.96
C THR A 26 -5.85 29.03 26.24
N LYS A 27 -4.58 28.62 26.31
CA LYS A 27 -3.92 28.24 27.57
C LYS A 27 -2.66 29.09 27.71
N ILE A 28 -2.53 29.78 28.84
CA ILE A 28 -1.35 30.58 29.18
C ILE A 28 -0.57 29.79 30.23
N GLY A 29 0.71 29.53 29.97
CA GLY A 29 1.59 28.83 30.91
C GLY A 29 3.05 29.17 30.62
N PRO A 30 3.91 29.21 31.65
CA PRO A 30 5.33 29.53 31.47
C PRO A 30 6.08 28.35 30.84
N ILE A 31 6.82 28.61 29.76
CA ILE A 31 7.82 27.70 29.20
C ILE A 31 9.10 28.52 29.00
N ASN A 32 10.21 28.10 29.63
CA ASN A 32 11.56 28.69 29.47
C ASN A 32 11.65 30.23 29.66
N ASN A 33 11.13 30.78 30.77
CA ASN A 33 11.22 32.22 31.10
C ASN A 33 10.69 33.19 30.01
N GLN A 34 9.90 32.69 29.06
CA GLN A 34 9.19 33.50 28.07
C GLN A 34 7.69 33.18 28.14
N TYR A 35 6.85 34.21 28.00
CA TYR A 35 5.40 34.04 27.95
C TYR A 35 5.00 33.75 26.50
N GLU A 36 4.72 32.48 26.19
CA GLU A 36 4.14 32.08 24.91
C GLU A 36 2.63 31.88 25.06
N MET A 37 1.85 32.42 24.12
CA MET A 37 0.41 32.18 24.03
C MET A 37 0.14 31.07 23.01
N LEU A 38 -0.25 29.89 23.47
CA LEU A 38 -0.64 28.79 22.59
C LEU A 38 -2.12 28.93 22.19
N LEU A 39 -2.35 29.40 20.97
CA LEU A 39 -3.69 29.50 20.39
C LEU A 39 -4.06 28.21 19.64
N LYS A 40 -5.02 27.44 20.16
CA LYS A 40 -5.61 26.31 19.41
C LYS A 40 -6.89 26.77 18.73
N LEU A 41 -6.87 26.82 17.41
CA LEU A 41 -8.03 27.13 16.58
C LEU A 41 -8.75 25.83 16.22
N HIS A 42 -10.03 25.72 16.60
CA HIS A 42 -10.88 24.61 16.17
C HIS A 42 -11.87 25.11 15.11
N ALA A 43 -11.84 24.48 13.93
CA ALA A 43 -12.76 24.76 12.84
C ALA A 43 -13.41 23.46 12.34
N PRO A 44 -14.67 23.50 11.88
CA PRO A 44 -15.32 22.34 11.25
C PRO A 44 -14.70 21.97 9.88
N HIS A 45 -13.94 22.88 9.26
CA HIS A 45 -13.30 22.69 7.96
C HIS A 45 -11.81 23.03 8.01
N GLN A 46 -11.01 22.37 7.17
CA GLN A 46 -9.57 22.65 7.08
C GLN A 46 -9.32 24.09 6.59
N PHE A 47 -8.35 24.75 7.21
CA PHE A 47 -7.88 26.08 6.82
C PHE A 47 -6.35 26.08 6.83
N THR A 48 -5.77 26.93 5.99
CA THR A 48 -4.33 27.16 5.98
C THR A 48 -4.06 28.52 6.62
N PHE A 49 -3.18 28.54 7.61
CA PHE A 49 -2.61 29.79 8.13
C PHE A 49 -1.74 30.42 7.03
N VAL A 50 -2.01 31.68 6.70
CA VAL A 50 -1.30 32.40 5.64
C VAL A 50 -0.25 33.32 6.23
N ASP A 51 -0.66 34.21 7.14
CA ASP A 51 0.24 35.19 7.75
C ASP A 51 -0.39 35.79 9.02
N SER A 52 0.42 36.43 9.86
CA SER A 52 -0.01 37.24 11.01
C SER A 52 0.38 38.70 10.79
N VAL A 53 -0.61 39.58 10.73
CA VAL A 53 -0.40 41.01 10.47
C VAL A 53 -0.82 41.81 11.70
N MET A 54 0.01 42.75 12.13
CA MET A 54 -0.37 43.73 13.16
C MET A 54 -1.21 44.82 12.49
N LEU A 55 -2.42 45.06 12.99
CA LEU A 55 -3.27 46.11 12.46
C LEU A 55 -2.77 47.47 12.94
N GLU A 56 -2.35 48.32 12.02
CA GLU A 56 -1.78 49.65 12.32
C GLU A 56 -2.85 50.75 12.42
N GLU A 57 -4.04 50.54 11.84
CA GLU A 57 -5.11 51.54 11.76
C GLU A 57 -6.49 50.97 12.12
N GLY A 58 -7.37 51.82 12.67
CA GLY A 58 -8.78 51.52 12.98
C GLY A 58 -9.08 51.11 14.43
N VAL A 59 -10.32 50.68 14.69
CA VAL A 59 -10.83 50.32 16.04
C VAL A 59 -10.09 49.13 16.66
N HIS A 60 -9.40 48.34 15.82
CA HIS A 60 -8.59 47.20 16.23
C HIS A 60 -7.09 47.44 16.04
N ALA A 61 -6.65 48.71 15.95
CA ALA A 61 -5.23 49.05 15.92
C ALA A 61 -4.50 48.48 17.14
N GLY A 62 -3.31 47.93 16.93
CA GLY A 62 -2.52 47.23 17.94
C GLY A 62 -2.92 45.76 18.18
N HIS A 63 -3.93 45.22 17.50
CA HIS A 63 -4.28 43.80 17.57
C HIS A 63 -3.58 43.01 16.46
N MET A 64 -3.16 41.78 16.79
CA MET A 64 -2.64 40.83 15.82
C MET A 64 -3.80 40.12 15.11
N ALA A 65 -3.89 40.30 13.79
CA ALA A 65 -4.83 39.59 12.94
C ALA A 65 -4.16 38.34 12.35
N LEU A 66 -4.84 37.19 12.45
CA LEU A 66 -4.41 35.94 11.82
C LEU A 66 -5.16 35.78 10.50
N VAL A 67 -4.44 35.80 9.38
CA VAL A 67 -5.03 35.60 8.05
C VAL A 67 -5.17 34.09 7.81
N LEU A 68 -6.41 33.62 7.87
CA LEU A 68 -6.76 32.23 7.60
C LEU A 68 -7.40 32.13 6.22
N ARG A 69 -6.84 31.29 5.34
CA ARG A 69 -7.47 30.95 4.06
C ARG A 69 -8.28 29.66 4.25
N PRO A 70 -9.60 29.66 3.99
CA PRO A 70 -10.37 28.43 3.97
C PRO A 70 -9.83 27.55 2.85
N ALA A 71 -9.29 26.38 3.18
CA ALA A 71 -8.90 25.42 2.17
C ALA A 71 -10.21 24.80 1.66
N ARG A 72 -10.67 25.18 0.46
CA ARG A 72 -11.79 24.45 -0.16
C ARG A 72 -11.34 22.99 -0.29
N PRO A 73 -11.96 22.05 0.44
CA PRO A 73 -11.55 20.66 0.35
C PRO A 73 -11.83 20.18 -1.07
N PHE A 74 -10.82 19.59 -1.71
CA PHE A 74 -10.99 19.00 -3.02
C PHE A 74 -12.08 17.93 -2.95
N GLN A 75 -13.16 18.10 -3.72
CA GLN A 75 -14.34 17.24 -3.67
C GLN A 75 -14.10 15.93 -4.43
N PHE A 76 -13.13 15.14 -3.97
CA PHE A 76 -12.72 13.86 -4.60
C PHE A 76 -13.91 12.93 -4.86
N MET A 77 -14.87 12.87 -3.93
CA MET A 77 -16.03 11.98 -4.04
C MET A 77 -17.02 12.35 -5.13
N ARG A 78 -17.02 13.60 -5.61
CA ARG A 78 -17.90 14.05 -6.71
C ARG A 78 -17.33 13.75 -8.09
N LEU A 79 -16.07 13.32 -8.17
CA LEU A 79 -15.45 12.97 -9.44
C LEU A 79 -16.04 11.68 -10.02
N PRO A 80 -15.99 11.51 -11.35
CA PRO A 80 -16.27 10.23 -12.00
C PRO A 80 -15.35 9.13 -11.45
N GLU A 81 -15.82 7.88 -11.48
CA GLU A 81 -15.05 6.72 -10.98
C GLU A 81 -13.71 6.57 -11.69
N GLU A 82 -13.68 6.81 -13.01
CA GLU A 82 -12.46 6.74 -13.82
C GLU A 82 -11.40 7.73 -13.32
N THR A 83 -11.78 9.01 -13.15
CA THR A 83 -10.90 10.04 -12.62
C THR A 83 -10.43 9.74 -11.20
N LYS A 84 -11.32 9.19 -10.35
CA LYS A 84 -10.94 8.72 -9.00
C LYS A 84 -9.88 7.63 -9.09
N ARG A 85 -10.06 6.66 -9.99
CA ARG A 85 -9.13 5.55 -10.19
C ARG A 85 -7.78 6.03 -10.65
N ASP A 86 -7.71 7.01 -11.55
CA ASP A 86 -6.44 7.56 -12.04
C ASP A 86 -5.70 8.36 -10.97
N ILE A 87 -6.41 9.17 -10.20
CA ILE A 87 -5.82 9.86 -9.04
C ILE A 87 -5.33 8.83 -8.02
N LEU A 88 -6.10 7.78 -7.73
CA LEU A 88 -5.69 6.72 -6.81
C LEU A 88 -4.49 5.93 -7.34
N ARG A 89 -4.42 5.65 -8.64
CA ARG A 89 -3.25 5.01 -9.27
C ARG A 89 -1.99 5.84 -9.05
N LEU A 90 -2.06 7.16 -9.24
CA LEU A 90 -0.94 8.06 -9.02
C LEU A 90 -0.58 8.22 -7.54
N ALA A 91 -1.59 8.28 -6.66
CA ALA A 91 -1.41 8.45 -5.23
C ALA A 91 -0.85 7.19 -4.55
N LEU A 92 -1.25 6.01 -5.03
CA LEU A 92 -0.86 4.71 -4.49
C LEU A 92 0.31 4.07 -5.26
N ALA A 93 0.91 4.78 -6.22
CA ALA A 93 2.08 4.32 -6.93
C ALA A 93 3.30 4.27 -5.98
N PRO A 94 4.02 3.14 -5.89
CA PRO A 94 5.28 3.06 -5.15
C PRO A 94 6.30 4.04 -5.74
N GLU A 95 6.99 4.81 -4.90
CA GLU A 95 8.04 5.78 -5.30
C GLU A 95 7.58 6.86 -6.31
N GLY A 96 6.27 6.98 -6.57
CA GLY A 96 5.73 7.85 -7.63
C GLY A 96 5.83 7.28 -9.05
N TYR A 97 6.19 6.00 -9.20
CA TYR A 97 6.25 5.30 -10.49
C TYR A 97 5.21 4.17 -10.56
N LEU A 98 4.43 4.14 -11.65
CA LEU A 98 3.33 3.19 -11.84
C LEU A 98 3.76 1.70 -11.92
N ALA A 99 5.05 1.42 -12.09
CA ALA A 99 5.60 0.07 -12.18
C ALA A 99 6.61 -0.27 -11.06
N GLY A 100 6.70 0.57 -10.02
CA GLY A 100 7.61 0.32 -8.91
C GLY A 100 7.24 -0.95 -8.11
N LYS A 101 8.21 -1.49 -7.38
CA LYS A 101 7.98 -2.63 -6.47
C LYS A 101 7.73 -2.09 -5.07
N ILE A 102 6.70 -2.56 -4.37
CA ILE A 102 6.52 -2.23 -2.95
C ILE A 102 7.48 -3.10 -2.14
N LEU A 103 8.49 -2.47 -1.55
CA LEU A 103 9.48 -3.16 -0.73
C LEU A 103 8.95 -3.29 0.70
N VAL A 104 8.79 -4.51 1.20
CA VAL A 104 8.26 -4.81 2.53
C VAL A 104 9.31 -5.50 3.38
N ALA A 105 9.53 -4.98 4.59
CA ALA A 105 10.49 -5.49 5.54
C ALA A 105 9.87 -5.57 6.94
N THR A 106 10.35 -6.52 7.73
CA THR A 106 10.04 -6.59 9.15
C THR A 106 11.15 -5.89 9.93
N LYS A 107 10.82 -4.83 10.67
CA LYS A 107 11.73 -4.19 11.63
C LYS A 107 11.04 -4.15 12.99
N ASN A 108 11.70 -4.63 14.04
CA ASN A 108 11.15 -4.70 15.40
C ASN A 108 9.78 -5.41 15.47
N ASN A 109 9.62 -6.55 14.78
CA ASN A 109 8.36 -7.30 14.65
C ASN A 109 7.20 -6.55 13.96
N VAL A 110 7.44 -5.34 13.44
CA VAL A 110 6.46 -4.58 12.66
C VAL A 110 6.79 -4.72 11.18
N VAL A 111 5.83 -5.19 10.41
CA VAL A 111 5.92 -5.26 8.95
C VAL A 111 5.59 -3.89 8.37
N ALA A 112 6.56 -3.27 7.70
CA ALA A 112 6.42 -1.94 7.10
C ALA A 112 7.03 -1.91 5.69
N SER A 113 6.53 -1.01 4.83
CA SER A 113 7.17 -0.80 3.53
C SER A 113 8.36 0.14 3.67
N LYS A 114 9.43 -0.09 2.92
CA LYS A 114 10.60 0.81 2.87
C LYS A 114 10.35 2.06 2.02
N ASN A 115 9.61 1.92 0.93
CA ASN A 115 9.56 2.93 -0.14
C ASN A 115 8.21 3.61 -0.36
N TYR A 116 7.13 3.13 0.26
CA TYR A 116 5.79 3.71 0.09
C TYR A 116 5.60 5.05 0.83
N ALA A 117 6.53 5.43 1.71
CA ALA A 117 6.51 6.67 2.50
C ALA A 117 7.62 7.66 2.12
N GLU A 118 8.44 7.34 1.11
CA GLU A 118 9.59 8.16 0.76
C GLU A 118 9.13 9.48 0.11
N GLY A 119 9.44 10.60 0.76
CA GLY A 119 9.18 11.95 0.25
C GLY A 119 7.79 12.56 0.48
N LYS A 120 6.73 11.79 0.80
CA LYS A 120 5.38 12.35 1.05
C LYS A 120 4.62 11.60 2.16
N LYS A 121 4.75 12.07 3.40
CA LYS A 121 4.06 11.51 4.59
C LYS A 121 2.53 11.47 4.44
N ASP A 122 1.97 12.39 3.65
CA ASP A 122 0.52 12.51 3.43
C ASP A 122 -0.07 11.43 2.52
N ARG A 123 0.75 10.67 1.78
CA ARG A 123 0.28 9.54 0.96
C ARG A 123 -0.37 8.44 1.81
N LEU A 124 0.15 8.24 3.03
CA LEU A 124 -0.42 7.32 4.02
C LEU A 124 -1.71 7.86 4.65
N GLY A 125 -1.99 9.17 4.54
CA GLY A 125 -3.22 9.81 5.01
C GLY A 125 -4.46 9.24 4.32
N PHE A 126 -4.40 9.05 3.00
CA PHE A 126 -5.46 8.39 2.23
C PHE A 126 -5.70 6.95 2.69
N MET A 127 -4.64 6.21 3.03
CA MET A 127 -4.76 4.85 3.57
C MET A 127 -5.23 4.81 5.03
N ARG A 128 -4.99 5.88 5.81
CA ARG A 128 -5.53 6.03 7.17
C ARG A 128 -7.05 6.21 7.15
N VAL A 129 -7.57 6.99 6.20
CA VAL A 129 -9.02 7.03 5.90
C VAL A 129 -9.50 5.62 5.53
N SER A 130 -8.70 4.85 4.77
CA SER A 130 -8.99 3.45 4.48
C SER A 130 -8.95 2.51 5.72
N LYS A 131 -8.28 2.84 6.83
CA LYS A 131 -8.28 1.98 8.05
C LYS A 131 -9.55 2.15 8.87
N THR A 132 -10.00 3.38 9.07
CA THR A 132 -11.33 3.65 9.64
C THR A 132 -12.43 3.09 8.75
N VAL A 133 -12.26 3.13 7.43
CA VAL A 133 -13.15 2.47 6.46
C VAL A 133 -13.04 0.94 6.47
N ASN A 134 -11.88 0.33 6.72
CA ASN A 134 -11.77 -1.13 6.87
C ASN A 134 -12.49 -1.61 8.12
N GLN A 135 -12.37 -0.86 9.23
CA GLN A 135 -13.11 -1.14 10.46
C GLN A 135 -14.62 -0.89 10.25
N ALA A 136 -14.98 0.20 9.58
CA ALA A 136 -16.37 0.55 9.24
C ALA A 136 -16.98 -0.26 8.08
N ALA A 137 -16.20 -1.01 7.31
CA ALA A 137 -16.70 -1.96 6.31
C ALA A 137 -16.93 -3.34 6.93
N GLN A 138 -16.25 -3.64 8.04
CA GLN A 138 -16.47 -4.84 8.86
C GLN A 138 -17.66 -4.65 9.81
N SER A 139 -17.86 -3.46 10.38
CA SER A 139 -19.11 -3.11 11.06
C SER A 139 -20.08 -2.56 10.02
N LEU A 140 -21.23 -3.17 9.78
CA LEU A 140 -22.32 -2.72 8.89
C LEU A 140 -22.80 -1.26 9.16
N VAL A 141 -21.98 -0.25 8.89
CA VAL A 141 -22.27 1.16 9.15
C VAL A 141 -22.17 1.91 7.83
N ASP A 142 -23.25 2.64 7.52
CA ASP A 142 -23.61 3.27 6.25
C ASP A 142 -22.68 4.41 5.79
N ASP A 143 -21.37 4.20 5.70
CA ASP A 143 -20.50 5.11 4.93
C ASP A 143 -20.25 4.55 3.53
N SER A 144 -21.22 4.80 2.64
CA SER A 144 -21.17 4.44 1.22
C SER A 144 -19.92 4.98 0.53
N ASN A 145 -19.41 6.13 0.97
CA ASN A 145 -18.28 6.82 0.37
C ASN A 145 -16.96 6.16 0.76
N GLY A 146 -16.79 5.86 2.05
CA GLY A 146 -15.65 5.12 2.56
C GLY A 146 -15.50 3.77 1.86
N ARG A 147 -16.58 2.96 1.88
CA ARG A 147 -16.57 1.64 1.25
C ARG A 147 -16.22 1.69 -0.24
N GLN A 148 -16.73 2.68 -0.99
CA GLN A 148 -16.39 2.86 -2.40
C GLN A 148 -14.89 3.14 -2.59
N LEU A 149 -14.29 4.02 -1.78
CA LEU A 149 -12.85 4.30 -1.84
C LEU A 149 -12.01 3.06 -1.55
N TYR A 150 -12.42 2.25 -0.57
CA TYR A 150 -11.74 1.01 -0.24
C TYR A 150 -11.79 0.01 -1.41
N LEU A 151 -12.96 -0.22 -1.98
CA LEU A 151 -13.13 -1.14 -3.10
C LEU A 151 -12.35 -0.70 -4.35
N LEU A 152 -12.25 0.60 -4.61
CA LEU A 152 -11.46 1.16 -5.72
C LEU A 152 -9.95 1.09 -5.46
N SER A 153 -9.51 1.38 -4.24
CA SER A 153 -8.08 1.44 -3.90
C SER A 153 -7.44 0.08 -3.66
N ARG A 154 -8.18 -0.89 -3.12
CA ARG A 154 -7.68 -2.24 -2.81
C ARG A 154 -7.01 -2.94 -4.02
N PRO A 155 -7.64 -3.05 -5.20
CA PRO A 155 -7.01 -3.66 -6.37
C PRO A 155 -5.81 -2.87 -6.90
N LEU A 156 -5.82 -1.54 -6.74
CA LEU A 156 -4.71 -0.68 -7.14
C LEU A 156 -3.48 -0.86 -6.25
N LEU A 157 -3.68 -1.05 -4.95
CA LEU A 157 -2.59 -1.26 -3.99
C LEU A 157 -2.03 -2.67 -4.06
N TYR A 158 -2.89 -3.68 -3.86
CA TYR A 158 -2.47 -5.07 -3.72
C TYR A 158 -2.20 -5.75 -5.07
N GLY A 159 -2.65 -5.15 -6.17
CA GLY A 159 -2.31 -5.58 -7.52
C GLY A 159 -0.87 -5.25 -7.93
N ASN A 160 -0.17 -4.38 -7.19
CA ASN A 160 1.23 -4.06 -7.44
C ASN A 160 2.18 -5.23 -7.19
N HIS A 161 3.41 -5.09 -7.64
CA HIS A 161 4.47 -6.04 -7.35
C HIS A 161 5.02 -5.84 -5.94
N PHE A 162 4.90 -6.84 -5.07
CA PHE A 162 5.46 -6.80 -3.72
C PHE A 162 6.79 -7.55 -3.66
N LYS A 163 7.79 -6.95 -3.03
CA LYS A 163 9.07 -7.59 -2.69
C LYS A 163 9.23 -7.65 -1.18
N PHE A 164 9.37 -8.85 -0.66
CA PHE A 164 9.57 -9.13 0.77
C PHE A 164 11.04 -9.47 1.03
N ASP A 165 11.58 -9.00 2.17
CA ASP A 165 12.96 -9.33 2.56
C ASP A 165 13.17 -10.85 2.74
N ASP A 166 12.18 -11.55 3.29
CA ASP A 166 12.24 -13.00 3.51
C ASP A 166 10.85 -13.66 3.64
N THR A 167 10.83 -15.00 3.74
CA THR A 167 9.63 -15.81 3.95
C THR A 167 8.91 -15.50 5.27
N THR A 168 9.62 -15.07 6.31
CA THR A 168 9.01 -14.68 7.60
C THR A 168 8.18 -13.40 7.43
N THR A 169 8.73 -12.40 6.75
CA THR A 169 8.05 -11.13 6.45
C THR A 169 6.83 -11.36 5.59
N LEU A 170 6.93 -12.23 4.57
CA LEU A 170 5.81 -12.64 3.74
C LEU A 170 4.68 -13.28 4.57
N MET A 171 5.00 -14.27 5.40
CA MET A 171 4.04 -14.96 6.27
C MET A 171 3.32 -13.99 7.20
N ASN A 172 4.08 -13.15 7.93
CA ASN A 172 3.52 -12.16 8.86
C ASN A 172 2.66 -11.13 8.14
N PHE A 173 3.00 -10.79 6.91
CA PHE A 173 2.21 -9.84 6.12
C PHE A 173 0.89 -10.43 5.63
N LEU A 174 0.89 -11.68 5.16
CA LEU A 174 -0.29 -12.34 4.59
C LEU A 174 -1.23 -12.90 5.65
N SER A 175 -0.74 -13.31 6.82
CA SER A 175 -1.55 -13.91 7.88
C SER A 175 -2.67 -13.00 8.39
N VAL A 176 -2.45 -11.69 8.39
CA VAL A 176 -3.41 -10.68 8.85
C VAL A 176 -4.35 -10.15 7.76
N ARG A 177 -4.33 -10.75 6.55
CA ARG A 177 -5.14 -10.32 5.40
C ARG A 177 -6.32 -11.25 5.18
N SER A 178 -7.46 -10.68 4.80
CA SER A 178 -8.64 -11.44 4.40
C SER A 178 -8.40 -12.16 3.06
N LEU A 179 -9.14 -13.23 2.83
CA LEU A 179 -9.08 -14.01 1.57
C LEU A 179 -9.33 -13.14 0.33
N GLU A 180 -10.24 -12.17 0.43
CA GLU A 180 -10.52 -11.22 -0.66
C GLU A 180 -9.30 -10.38 -1.05
N VAL A 181 -8.49 -9.97 -0.07
CA VAL A 181 -7.24 -9.23 -0.34
C VAL A 181 -6.19 -10.17 -0.92
N LYS A 182 -6.08 -11.38 -0.36
CA LYS A 182 -5.11 -12.39 -0.85
C LYS A 182 -5.34 -12.75 -2.32
N ALA A 183 -6.61 -12.82 -2.74
CA ALA A 183 -6.98 -13.08 -4.13
C ALA A 183 -6.57 -11.96 -5.12
N ILE A 184 -6.09 -10.81 -4.65
CA ILE A 184 -5.74 -9.68 -5.52
C ILE A 184 -4.25 -9.67 -5.88
N PHE A 185 -3.40 -10.32 -5.08
CA PHE A 185 -1.97 -10.34 -5.35
C PHE A 185 -1.67 -11.01 -6.68
N THR A 186 -0.85 -10.35 -7.49
CA THR A 186 -0.47 -10.84 -8.83
C THR A 186 1.01 -11.20 -8.93
N ASN A 187 1.89 -10.43 -8.30
CA ASN A 187 3.34 -10.61 -8.40
C ASN A 187 3.98 -10.45 -7.02
N ILE A 188 4.70 -11.49 -6.58
CA ILE A 188 5.42 -11.51 -5.31
C ILE A 188 6.88 -11.87 -5.56
N GLU A 189 7.79 -11.16 -4.91
CA GLU A 189 9.21 -11.43 -4.87
C GLU A 189 9.64 -11.66 -3.41
N ILE A 190 10.40 -12.71 -3.16
CA ILE A 190 10.96 -13.08 -1.86
C ILE A 190 12.48 -12.98 -2.02
N ALA A 191 13.10 -12.02 -1.35
CA ALA A 191 14.54 -11.80 -1.50
C ALA A 191 15.34 -12.99 -0.93
N THR A 192 14.96 -13.48 0.24
CA THR A 192 15.60 -14.64 0.90
C THR A 192 14.61 -15.70 1.34
N TYR A 193 14.78 -16.92 0.82
CA TYR A 193 14.06 -18.10 1.30
C TYR A 193 14.66 -18.59 2.60
N LYS A 194 13.89 -18.56 3.70
CA LYS A 194 14.32 -19.11 4.99
C LYS A 194 13.57 -20.40 5.25
N LYS A 195 14.29 -21.52 5.31
CA LYS A 195 13.71 -22.85 5.52
C LYS A 195 12.79 -22.90 6.74
N SER A 196 13.17 -22.25 7.85
CA SER A 196 12.41 -22.23 9.10
C SER A 196 10.99 -21.63 9.01
N SER A 197 10.73 -20.72 8.06
CA SER A 197 9.42 -20.09 7.87
C SER A 197 8.80 -20.37 6.50
N SER A 198 9.52 -21.08 5.63
CA SER A 198 9.11 -21.32 4.25
C SER A 198 7.79 -22.08 4.10
N LEU A 199 7.60 -23.18 4.84
CA LEU A 199 6.37 -23.97 4.82
C LEU A 199 5.14 -23.11 5.14
N ALA A 200 5.17 -22.40 6.27
CA ALA A 200 4.06 -21.55 6.69
C ALA A 200 3.82 -20.38 5.73
N ALA A 201 4.89 -19.75 5.23
CA ALA A 201 4.79 -18.68 4.24
C ALA A 201 4.11 -19.17 2.94
N LEU A 202 4.55 -20.31 2.40
CA LEU A 202 4.01 -20.88 1.18
C LEU A 202 2.58 -21.40 1.38
N GLN A 203 2.25 -21.98 2.54
CA GLN A 203 0.86 -22.32 2.88
C GLN A 203 -0.05 -21.09 2.83
N THR A 204 0.35 -19.95 3.41
CA THR A 204 -0.44 -18.71 3.30
C THR A 204 -0.50 -18.14 1.88
N LEU A 205 0.50 -18.45 1.05
CA LEU A 205 0.54 -18.07 -0.37
C LEU A 205 -0.48 -18.87 -1.21
N ALA A 206 -0.90 -20.05 -0.75
CA ALA A 206 -1.87 -20.90 -1.43
C ALA A 206 -3.24 -20.22 -1.61
N ASP A 207 -3.60 -19.34 -0.68
CA ASP A 207 -4.82 -18.53 -0.75
C ASP A 207 -4.77 -17.44 -1.84
N CYS A 208 -3.59 -17.17 -2.41
CA CYS A 208 -3.38 -16.11 -3.41
C CYS A 208 -3.54 -16.67 -4.84
N THR A 209 -4.75 -17.07 -5.20
CA THR A 209 -5.05 -17.83 -6.43
C THR A 209 -4.74 -17.09 -7.75
N ASN A 210 -4.70 -15.76 -7.74
CA ASN A 210 -4.41 -14.94 -8.92
C ASN A 210 -2.93 -14.63 -9.15
N LEU A 211 -2.02 -15.23 -8.37
CA LEU A 211 -0.58 -15.04 -8.53
C LEU A 211 -0.10 -15.48 -9.92
N ARG A 212 0.45 -14.54 -10.68
CA ARG A 212 1.08 -14.76 -11.99
C ARG A 212 2.57 -15.07 -11.86
N ARG A 213 3.23 -14.52 -10.84
CA ARG A 213 4.66 -14.72 -10.61
C ARG A 213 4.99 -14.72 -9.12
N VAL A 214 5.75 -15.73 -8.70
CA VAL A 214 6.41 -15.80 -7.40
C VAL A 214 7.91 -15.95 -7.65
N HIS A 215 8.67 -14.88 -7.43
CA HIS A 215 10.12 -14.89 -7.61
C HIS A 215 10.83 -15.12 -6.27
N ILE A 216 11.75 -16.08 -6.19
CA ILE A 216 12.60 -16.30 -5.02
C ILE A 216 14.05 -16.02 -5.43
N SER A 217 14.65 -14.97 -4.86
CA SER A 217 15.95 -14.50 -5.31
C SER A 217 17.12 -15.29 -4.74
N THR A 218 17.04 -15.76 -3.49
CA THR A 218 18.12 -16.49 -2.80
C THR A 218 17.60 -17.52 -1.79
N GLY A 219 18.43 -18.46 -1.36
CA GLY A 219 18.22 -19.33 -0.19
C GLY A 219 17.39 -20.59 -0.40
N VAL A 220 17.02 -20.94 -1.64
CA VAL A 220 16.12 -22.09 -1.89
C VAL A 220 16.80 -23.40 -1.50
N ASN A 221 18.00 -23.64 -2.03
CA ASN A 221 18.84 -24.74 -1.56
C ASN A 221 20.31 -24.51 -1.92
N LEU A 222 21.19 -24.62 -0.93
CA LEU A 222 22.63 -24.45 -1.09
C LEU A 222 23.30 -25.81 -0.88
N ASN A 223 24.20 -26.17 -1.79
CA ASN A 223 24.99 -27.41 -1.78
C ASN A 223 24.16 -28.69 -1.94
N ALA A 224 23.14 -28.66 -2.80
CA ALA A 224 22.28 -29.81 -3.09
C ALA A 224 22.20 -30.08 -4.60
N THR A 225 21.93 -31.34 -4.96
CA THR A 225 21.58 -31.71 -6.33
C THR A 225 20.12 -31.32 -6.64
N PRO A 226 19.75 -31.21 -7.93
CA PRO A 226 18.36 -30.94 -8.33
C PRO A 226 17.32 -31.84 -7.66
N GLU A 227 17.59 -33.14 -7.50
CA GLU A 227 16.68 -34.11 -6.87
C GLU A 227 16.44 -33.81 -5.39
N LYS A 228 17.53 -33.59 -4.64
CA LYS A 228 17.45 -33.27 -3.22
C LYS A 228 16.73 -31.95 -2.99
N ALA A 229 17.02 -30.96 -3.84
CA ALA A 229 16.38 -29.66 -3.78
C ALA A 229 14.89 -29.73 -4.13
N ALA A 230 14.51 -30.44 -5.19
CA ALA A 230 13.11 -30.59 -5.61
C ALA A 230 12.28 -31.24 -4.50
N LYS A 231 12.76 -32.34 -3.91
CA LYS A 231 12.10 -33.01 -2.79
C LYS A 231 11.95 -32.09 -1.58
N ALA A 232 13.02 -31.41 -1.18
CA ALA A 232 12.99 -30.51 -0.03
C ALA A 232 12.09 -29.29 -0.26
N PHE A 233 12.02 -28.78 -1.48
CA PHE A 233 11.17 -27.65 -1.85
C PHE A 233 9.69 -28.07 -1.95
N LEU A 234 9.38 -29.23 -2.53
CA LEU A 234 8.02 -29.78 -2.58
C LEU A 234 7.45 -30.04 -1.19
N GLN A 235 8.28 -30.44 -0.23
CA GLN A 235 7.86 -30.59 1.16
C GLN A 235 7.30 -29.28 1.74
N ASP A 236 7.86 -28.12 1.36
CA ASP A 236 7.41 -26.81 1.82
C ASP A 236 6.29 -26.23 0.93
N ALA A 237 6.42 -26.41 -0.39
CA ALA A 237 5.63 -25.73 -1.41
C ALA A 237 4.47 -26.56 -1.96
N GLY A 238 4.38 -27.86 -1.65
CA GLY A 238 3.46 -28.79 -2.30
C GLY A 238 2.00 -28.33 -2.23
N HIS A 239 1.54 -27.88 -1.06
CA HIS A 239 0.18 -27.35 -0.89
C HIS A 239 -0.08 -26.11 -1.76
N PHE A 240 0.87 -25.17 -1.79
CA PHE A 240 0.80 -23.98 -2.62
C PHE A 240 0.71 -24.33 -4.10
N LEU A 241 1.60 -25.20 -4.58
CA LEU A 241 1.68 -25.57 -5.99
C LEU A 241 0.43 -26.33 -6.46
N ARG A 242 -0.12 -27.22 -5.62
CA ARG A 242 -1.39 -27.90 -5.91
C ARG A 242 -2.56 -26.91 -5.95
N SER A 243 -2.63 -25.99 -4.99
CA SER A 243 -3.68 -24.96 -4.94
C SER A 243 -3.66 -24.07 -6.20
N MET A 244 -2.48 -23.66 -6.65
CA MET A 244 -2.33 -22.88 -7.88
C MET A 244 -2.66 -23.69 -9.14
N SER A 245 -2.29 -24.96 -9.18
CA SER A 245 -2.60 -25.86 -10.29
C SER A 245 -4.11 -26.07 -10.43
N ASN A 246 -4.81 -26.28 -9.31
CA ASN A 246 -6.27 -26.41 -9.25
C ASN A 246 -6.96 -25.10 -9.67
N ALA A 247 -6.50 -23.95 -9.16
CA ALA A 247 -7.08 -22.66 -9.49
C ALA A 247 -6.93 -22.28 -10.98
N ARG A 248 -5.94 -22.82 -11.67
CA ARG A 248 -5.61 -22.50 -13.07
C ARG A 248 -5.92 -23.63 -14.06
N GLY A 249 -6.45 -24.76 -13.60
CA GLY A 249 -6.87 -25.86 -14.45
C GLY A 249 -5.73 -26.61 -15.15
N GLY A 250 -4.53 -26.67 -14.55
CA GLY A 250 -3.39 -27.37 -15.16
C GLY A 250 -2.30 -27.76 -14.16
N VAL A 251 -1.81 -28.99 -14.28
CA VAL A 251 -0.76 -29.58 -13.41
C VAL A 251 0.52 -28.73 -13.39
N ASP A 252 0.91 -28.21 -14.56
CA ASP A 252 2.12 -27.39 -14.69
C ASP A 252 1.90 -25.95 -14.23
N ALA A 253 0.66 -25.50 -14.08
CA ALA A 253 0.35 -24.10 -13.82
C ALA A 253 0.89 -23.63 -12.46
N GLY A 254 0.94 -24.51 -11.46
CA GLY A 254 1.55 -24.21 -10.16
C GLY A 254 3.05 -23.95 -10.28
N VAL A 255 3.77 -24.81 -11.01
CA VAL A 255 5.23 -24.67 -11.21
C VAL A 255 5.55 -23.47 -12.10
N ASN A 256 4.74 -23.23 -13.14
CA ASN A 256 4.94 -22.13 -14.10
C ASN A 256 4.84 -20.73 -13.49
N VAL A 257 4.27 -20.59 -12.29
CA VAL A 257 4.22 -19.31 -11.55
C VAL A 257 5.55 -19.01 -10.85
N LEU A 258 6.37 -20.03 -10.56
CA LEU A 258 7.64 -19.88 -9.85
C LEU A 258 8.75 -19.32 -10.74
N ARG A 259 9.56 -18.43 -10.19
CA ARG A 259 10.82 -17.96 -10.79
C ARG A 259 11.90 -17.96 -9.72
N PHE A 260 13.12 -18.32 -10.10
CA PHE A 260 14.22 -18.41 -9.16
C PHE A 260 15.39 -17.53 -9.58
N GLY A 261 16.17 -17.06 -8.60
CA GLY A 261 17.39 -16.30 -8.84
C GLY A 261 18.45 -17.13 -9.58
N ARG A 262 19.23 -16.48 -10.44
CA ARG A 262 20.29 -17.13 -11.24
C ARG A 262 21.64 -17.25 -10.54
N SER A 263 21.79 -16.67 -9.36
CA SER A 263 23.06 -16.69 -8.62
C SER A 263 23.27 -17.98 -7.82
N GLN A 264 24.52 -18.25 -7.44
CA GLN A 264 24.86 -19.36 -6.52
C GLN A 264 24.23 -19.22 -5.13
N ARG A 265 23.73 -18.03 -4.78
CA ARG A 265 23.01 -17.77 -3.53
C ARG A 265 21.59 -18.31 -3.55
N CYS A 266 21.02 -18.63 -4.72
CA CYS A 266 19.70 -19.25 -4.85
C CYS A 266 19.82 -20.78 -4.92
N PHE A 267 20.62 -21.23 -5.88
CA PHE A 267 20.97 -22.62 -6.13
C PHE A 267 22.47 -22.70 -6.35
N GLY A 268 23.16 -23.36 -5.41
CA GLY A 268 24.61 -23.53 -5.46
C GLY A 268 25.01 -24.99 -5.24
N VAL A 269 26.10 -25.41 -5.89
CA VAL A 269 26.77 -26.69 -5.62
C VAL A 269 28.18 -26.38 -5.14
N LYS A 270 28.58 -27.03 -4.04
CA LYS A 270 29.97 -27.00 -3.58
C LYS A 270 30.78 -27.97 -4.42
N GLU A 271 31.76 -27.44 -5.13
CA GLU A 271 32.72 -28.21 -5.93
C GLU A 271 33.82 -28.81 -5.05
N SER A 272 34.61 -29.71 -5.65
CA SER A 272 35.68 -30.43 -4.95
C SER A 272 36.80 -29.52 -4.43
N ASP A 273 37.01 -28.37 -5.06
CA ASP A 273 37.94 -27.31 -4.65
C ASP A 273 37.40 -26.45 -3.49
N GLY A 274 36.14 -26.66 -3.09
CA GLY A 274 35.46 -25.92 -2.05
C GLY A 274 34.76 -24.65 -2.53
N GLU A 275 34.87 -24.29 -3.81
CA GLU A 275 34.13 -23.17 -4.39
C GLU A 275 32.65 -23.53 -4.56
N ILE A 276 31.78 -22.51 -4.51
CA ILE A 276 30.34 -22.69 -4.72
C ILE A 276 29.98 -22.12 -6.08
N ARG A 277 29.70 -23.00 -7.04
CA ARG A 277 29.20 -22.58 -8.35
C ARG A 277 27.69 -22.46 -8.35
N ALA A 278 27.17 -21.59 -9.21
CA ALA A 278 25.75 -21.55 -9.49
C ALA A 278 25.34 -22.78 -10.32
N TRP A 279 24.07 -23.20 -10.18
CA TRP A 279 23.50 -24.17 -11.11
C TRP A 279 23.46 -23.63 -12.53
N ASN A 280 23.81 -24.50 -13.48
CA ASN A 280 23.65 -24.25 -14.90
C ASN A 280 22.15 -24.35 -15.32
N ASP A 281 21.86 -24.08 -16.59
CA ASP A 281 20.47 -24.09 -17.06
C ASP A 281 19.87 -25.51 -17.08
N GLU A 282 20.65 -26.54 -17.41
CA GLU A 282 20.20 -27.94 -17.41
C GLU A 282 19.77 -28.42 -16.01
N GLU A 283 20.52 -28.07 -14.97
CA GLU A 283 20.21 -28.40 -13.58
C GLU A 283 18.91 -27.70 -13.12
N ARG A 284 18.67 -26.48 -13.61
CA ARG A 284 17.45 -25.71 -13.30
C ARG A 284 16.23 -26.27 -14.02
N ASP A 285 16.39 -26.65 -15.28
CA ASP A 285 15.33 -27.27 -16.07
C ASP A 285 14.98 -28.64 -15.47
N ARG A 286 15.98 -29.45 -15.12
CA ARG A 286 15.79 -30.72 -14.40
C ARG A 286 15.06 -30.53 -13.07
N PHE A 287 15.41 -29.50 -12.30
CA PHE A 287 14.68 -29.18 -11.07
C PHE A 287 13.21 -28.83 -11.34
N ALA A 288 12.93 -28.01 -12.36
CA ALA A 288 11.56 -27.67 -12.74
C ALA A 288 10.75 -28.90 -13.19
N ASP A 289 11.36 -29.80 -13.95
CA ASP A 289 10.73 -31.04 -14.40
C ASP A 289 10.44 -32.00 -13.25
N LEU A 290 11.37 -32.12 -12.30
CA LEU A 290 11.14 -32.89 -11.06
C LEU A 290 9.98 -32.31 -10.25
N LEU A 291 9.87 -30.99 -10.14
CA LEU A 291 8.73 -30.37 -9.46
C LEU A 291 7.40 -30.74 -10.14
N LYS A 292 7.33 -30.72 -11.47
CA LYS A 292 6.11 -31.08 -12.22
C LYS A 292 5.78 -32.57 -12.06
N ALA A 293 6.78 -33.43 -12.19
CA ALA A 293 6.61 -34.88 -12.14
C ALA A 293 6.15 -35.38 -10.76
N ASP A 294 6.64 -34.78 -9.68
CA ASP A 294 6.40 -35.26 -8.31
C ASP A 294 5.27 -34.51 -7.58
N LEU A 295 4.70 -33.45 -8.16
CA LEU A 295 3.67 -32.63 -7.50
C LEU A 295 2.38 -33.42 -7.18
N PHE A 296 2.01 -34.36 -8.06
CA PHE A 296 0.78 -35.16 -7.99
C PHE A 296 1.02 -36.66 -7.79
N LYS A 297 2.26 -37.07 -7.50
CA LYS A 297 2.54 -38.39 -6.95
C LYS A 297 2.17 -38.42 -5.46
#